data_AF-A0A938JP81-F1
#
_entry.id   AF-A0A938JP81-F1
#
_cell.length_a   1.000
_cell.length_b   1.000
_cell.length_c   1.000
_cell.angle_alpha   90.00
_cell.angle_beta   90.00
_cell.angle_gamma   90.00
#
_symmetry.space_group_name_H-M   'P 1'
#
loop_
_entity.id
_entity.type
_entity.pdbx_description
1 polymer ?
#
loop_
_entity_poly.entity_id
_entity_poly.type
_entity_poly.pdbx_seq_one_letter_code
_entity_poly.pdbx_strand_id
1 'polypeptide(L)'
;MNLLNLPTCDEQDCNGVVEMIWHVCNCGSIEYVAKFKTIQVKSSRIEFDEKSGKSKNTYAIDIKPRDLIEENHFFIWCLLDNEDRPNFLVMSVQDFKNIMGESIKGISFFKDQDRQHFSAKDFGKWKKFLNNFSILE
;
A
#
# COMPACT_ATOMS: atom_id res chain seq x y z
N MET A 1 -21.94 18.43 9.34
CA MET A 1 -20.92 18.96 8.41
C MET A 1 -20.78 17.94 7.30
N ASN A 2 -21.26 18.25 6.09
CA ASN A 2 -21.17 17.38 4.93
C ASN A 2 -19.76 17.51 4.34
N LEU A 3 -18.91 16.52 4.61
CA LEU A 3 -17.59 16.35 4.00
C LEU A 3 -17.77 15.62 2.66
N LEU A 4 -18.36 16.28 1.67
CA LEU A 4 -18.20 15.85 0.29
C LEU A 4 -16.84 16.41 -0.16
N ASN A 5 -15.84 15.55 -0.30
CA ASN A 5 -14.56 15.87 -0.92
C ASN A 5 -14.80 16.22 -2.39
N LEU A 6 -15.29 17.43 -2.65
CA LEU A 6 -15.40 17.97 -4.00
C LEU A 6 -14.03 18.52 -4.39
N PRO A 7 -13.57 18.26 -5.63
CA PRO A 7 -12.35 18.90 -6.13
C PRO A 7 -12.52 20.42 -6.10
N THR A 8 -11.46 21.14 -5.74
CA THR A 8 -11.40 22.60 -5.68
C THR A 8 -10.38 23.10 -6.70
N CYS A 9 -10.67 24.19 -7.40
CA CYS A 9 -9.74 24.86 -8.31
C CYS A 9 -8.98 25.97 -7.56
N ASP A 10 -7.66 26.00 -7.67
CA ASP A 10 -6.75 26.96 -7.02
C ASP A 10 -6.42 28.20 -7.89
N GLU A 11 -6.90 28.25 -9.13
CA GLU A 11 -6.85 29.44 -9.98
C GLU A 11 -7.72 30.57 -9.39
N GLN A 12 -7.13 31.78 -9.30
CA GLN A 12 -7.75 32.95 -8.65
C GLN A 12 -9.09 33.36 -9.28
N ASP A 13 -9.28 33.06 -10.57
CA ASP A 13 -10.49 33.43 -11.31
C ASP A 13 -11.62 32.38 -11.21
N CYS A 14 -11.35 31.20 -10.61
CA CYS A 14 -12.34 30.11 -10.51
C CYS A 14 -13.13 30.08 -9.19
N ASN A 15 -12.77 30.89 -8.19
CA ASN A 15 -13.46 30.98 -6.88
C ASN A 15 -13.77 29.61 -6.22
N GLY A 16 -12.94 28.59 -6.46
CA GLY A 16 -13.13 27.24 -5.91
C GLY A 16 -14.30 26.44 -6.48
N VAL A 17 -14.98 26.91 -7.53
CA VAL A 17 -16.12 26.20 -8.15
C VAL A 17 -15.62 25.29 -9.27
N VAL A 18 -15.60 23.98 -9.03
CA VAL A 18 -15.36 22.98 -10.09
C VAL A 18 -16.71 22.53 -10.62
N GLU A 19 -17.02 22.87 -11.87
CA GLU A 19 -18.19 22.33 -12.57
C GLU A 19 -17.93 20.86 -12.89
N MET A 20 -18.66 19.96 -12.23
CA MET A 20 -18.61 18.54 -12.55
C MET A 20 -19.61 18.24 -13.68
N ILE A 21 -19.09 18.09 -14.90
CA ILE A 21 -19.89 17.60 -16.02
C ILE A 21 -20.12 16.10 -15.80
N TRP A 22 -21.36 15.73 -15.50
CA TRP A 22 -21.77 14.33 -15.45
C TRP A 22 -21.68 13.74 -16.85
N HIS A 23 -20.66 12.91 -17.08
CA HIS A 23 -20.52 12.17 -18.33
C HIS A 23 -21.13 10.79 -18.16
N VAL A 24 -22.17 10.52 -18.95
CA VAL A 24 -22.80 9.19 -19.03
C VAL A 24 -22.11 8.44 -20.15
N CYS A 25 -21.51 7.29 -19.86
CA CYS A 25 -21.00 6.43 -20.92
C CYS A 25 -22.16 6.05 -21.85
N ASN A 26 -21.98 6.13 -23.17
CA ASN A 26 -22.96 5.62 -24.13
C ASN A 26 -23.29 4.13 -23.93
N CYS A 27 -22.43 3.41 -23.21
CA CYS A 27 -22.62 2.02 -22.79
C CYS A 27 -23.51 1.85 -21.55
N GLY A 28 -23.95 2.94 -20.90
CA GLY A 28 -24.70 2.91 -19.64
C GLY A 28 -23.85 2.62 -18.40
N SER A 29 -22.52 2.49 -18.54
CA SER A 29 -21.64 2.29 -17.38
C SER A 29 -21.56 3.56 -16.54
N ILE A 30 -21.79 3.37 -15.24
CA ILE A 30 -21.54 4.34 -14.16
C ILE A 30 -20.21 4.08 -13.46
N GLU A 31 -19.45 3.09 -13.94
CA GLU A 31 -18.22 2.63 -13.31
C GLU A 31 -17.09 3.61 -13.58
N TYR A 32 -16.66 4.33 -12.54
CA TYR A 32 -15.49 5.20 -12.61
C TYR A 32 -14.22 4.35 -12.56
N VAL A 33 -13.63 4.07 -13.73
CA VAL A 33 -12.31 3.46 -13.83
C VAL A 33 -11.26 4.57 -13.75
N ALA A 34 -10.71 4.79 -12.55
CA ALA A 34 -9.59 5.70 -12.36
C ALA A 34 -8.38 5.22 -13.18
N LYS A 35 -7.88 6.06 -14.09
CA LYS A 35 -6.62 5.77 -14.83
C LYS A 35 -5.39 5.80 -13.93
N PHE A 36 -5.50 6.43 -12.76
CA PHE A 36 -4.43 6.60 -11.80
C PHE A 36 -4.62 5.64 -10.63
N LYS A 37 -3.58 4.86 -10.35
CA LYS A 37 -3.49 3.97 -9.19
C LYS A 37 -2.68 4.67 -8.11
N THR A 38 -3.14 4.63 -6.85
CA THR A 38 -2.36 5.12 -5.72
C THR A 38 -1.34 4.06 -5.31
N ILE A 39 -0.12 4.49 -5.00
CA ILE A 39 0.95 3.59 -4.57
C ILE A 39 1.56 4.13 -3.28
N GLN A 40 1.61 3.29 -2.24
CA GLN A 40 2.39 3.57 -1.05
C GLN A 40 3.70 2.81 -1.09
N VAL A 41 4.80 3.55 -0.91
CA VAL A 41 6.15 2.97 -0.86
C VAL A 41 6.66 3.04 0.58
N LYS A 42 7.12 1.92 1.12
CA LYS A 42 7.84 1.87 2.40
C LYS A 42 9.15 1.09 2.23
N SER A 43 10.12 1.32 3.11
CA SER A 43 11.39 0.60 3.10
C SER A 43 11.64 -0.14 4.40
N SER A 44 12.33 -1.27 4.32
CA SER A 44 12.82 -2.03 5.46
C SER A 44 14.25 -2.52 5.19
N ARG A 45 15.02 -2.74 6.25
CA ARG A 45 16.34 -3.40 6.19
C ARG A 45 16.32 -4.62 7.10
N ILE A 46 17.24 -5.54 6.87
CA ILE A 46 17.42 -6.69 7.76
C ILE A 46 17.73 -6.18 9.18
N GLU A 47 17.00 -6.70 10.17
CA GLU A 47 17.22 -6.36 11.57
C GLU A 47 18.46 -7.07 12.13
N PHE A 48 19.16 -6.40 13.04
CA PHE A 48 20.32 -6.93 13.75
C PHE A 48 20.01 -7.05 15.24
N ASP A 49 20.61 -8.04 15.89
CA ASP A 49 20.63 -8.13 17.35
C ASP A 49 21.61 -7.09 17.90
N GLU A 50 21.11 -6.14 18.70
CA GLU A 50 21.90 -5.01 19.19
C GLU A 50 23.07 -5.43 20.09
N LYS A 51 22.98 -6.58 20.76
CA LYS A 51 23.99 -7.05 21.71
C LYS A 51 25.11 -7.83 21.02
N SER A 52 24.77 -8.65 20.04
CA SER A 52 25.70 -9.55 19.36
C SER A 52 26.14 -9.07 17.97
N GLY A 53 25.48 -8.04 17.42
CA GLY A 53 25.69 -7.57 16.05
C GLY A 53 25.28 -8.58 14.98
N LYS A 54 24.66 -9.70 15.35
CA LYS A 54 24.28 -10.75 14.41
C LYS A 54 22.98 -10.40 13.71
N SER A 55 22.93 -10.61 12.40
CA SER A 55 21.71 -10.49 11.60
C SER A 55 20.63 -11.45 12.11
N LYS A 56 19.43 -10.93 12.34
CA LYS A 56 18.22 -11.73 12.61
C LYS A 56 17.65 -12.36 11.33
N ASN A 57 18.12 -11.91 10.16
CA ASN A 57 17.63 -12.30 8.85
C ASN A 57 16.10 -12.15 8.72
N THR A 58 15.57 -11.06 9.28
CA THR A 58 14.15 -10.73 9.24
C THR A 58 13.95 -9.31 8.75
N TYR A 59 12.95 -9.12 7.90
CA TYR A 59 12.39 -7.82 7.59
C TYR A 59 11.21 -7.54 8.51
N ALA A 60 10.94 -6.26 8.75
CA ALA A 60 9.73 -5.79 9.42
C ALA A 60 8.98 -4.81 8.50
N ILE A 61 7.69 -5.07 8.30
CA ILE A 61 6.77 -4.21 7.55
C ILE A 61 5.66 -3.76 8.50
N ASP A 62 5.13 -2.56 8.27
CA ASP A 62 4.05 -1.98 9.07
C ASP A 62 2.93 -1.50 8.14
N ILE A 63 1.69 -1.73 8.56
CA ILE A 63 0.48 -1.26 7.88
C ILE A 63 -0.46 -0.63 8.88
N LYS A 64 -0.98 0.55 8.51
CA LYS A 64 -2.04 1.22 9.26
C LYS A 64 -3.39 0.80 8.67
N PRO A 65 -4.44 0.60 9.49
CA PRO A 65 -5.74 0.21 8.97
C PRO A 65 -6.33 1.19 7.94
N ARG A 66 -5.96 2.47 7.99
CA ARG A 66 -6.31 3.48 6.96
C ARG A 66 -5.75 3.15 5.57
N ASP A 67 -4.59 2.48 5.51
CA ASP A 67 -3.92 2.10 4.27
C ASP A 67 -4.72 0.99 3.53
N LEU A 68 -5.73 0.38 4.18
CA LEU A 68 -6.56 -0.71 3.64
C LEU A 68 -7.93 -0.27 3.11
N ILE A 69 -8.26 1.03 3.19
CA ILE A 69 -9.58 1.57 2.83
C ILE A 69 -9.74 1.67 1.31
N GLU A 70 -8.66 1.93 0.57
CA GLU A 70 -8.70 2.09 -0.89
C GLU A 70 -8.60 0.74 -1.62
N GLU A 71 -9.57 0.45 -2.50
CA GLU A 71 -9.62 -0.82 -3.25
C GLU A 71 -8.58 -0.89 -4.39
N ASN A 72 -8.32 0.24 -5.04
CA ASN A 72 -7.38 0.36 -6.18
C ASN A 72 -6.00 0.90 -5.78
N HIS A 73 -5.54 0.51 -4.59
CA HIS A 73 -4.26 0.92 -4.02
C HIS A 73 -3.22 -0.21 -4.06
N PHE A 74 -1.95 0.14 -4.22
CA PHE A 74 -0.84 -0.79 -4.26
C PHE A 74 0.23 -0.45 -3.21
N PHE A 75 0.88 -1.49 -2.72
CA PHE A 75 2.05 -1.39 -1.84
C PHE A 75 3.31 -1.80 -2.59
N ILE A 76 4.36 -1.00 -2.42
CA ILE A 76 5.73 -1.37 -2.77
C ILE A 76 6.57 -1.31 -1.49
N TRP A 77 7.09 -2.45 -1.06
CA TRP A 77 8.08 -2.51 0.01
C TRP A 77 9.47 -2.77 -0.54
N CYS A 78 10.36 -1.79 -0.37
CA CYS A 78 11.77 -1.90 -0.70
C CYS A 78 12.54 -2.51 0.49
N LEU A 79 13.08 -3.71 0.30
CA LEU A 79 13.72 -4.52 1.32
C LEU A 79 15.21 -4.65 0.99
N LEU A 80 16.07 -4.01 1.78
CA LEU A 80 17.51 -4.06 1.56
C LEU A 80 18.13 -5.23 2.31
N ASP A 81 18.82 -6.10 1.56
CA ASP A 81 19.55 -7.22 2.14
C ASP A 81 20.89 -6.77 2.80
N ASN A 82 21.67 -7.72 3.31
CA ASN A 82 22.95 -7.43 3.97
C ASN A 82 24.04 -6.93 3.01
N GLU A 83 23.82 -7.02 1.70
CA GLU A 83 24.70 -6.50 0.65
C GLU A 83 24.16 -5.19 0.04
N ASP A 84 23.19 -4.54 0.72
CA ASP A 84 22.45 -3.36 0.25
C ASP A 84 21.73 -3.57 -1.09
N ARG A 85 21.45 -4.83 -1.47
CA ARG A 85 20.67 -5.13 -2.68
C ARG A 85 19.19 -4.95 -2.42
N PRO A 86 18.46 -4.22 -3.29
CA PRO A 86 17.04 -4.02 -3.13
C PRO A 86 16.23 -5.23 -3.61
N ASN A 87 15.25 -5.62 -2.79
CA ASN A 87 14.22 -6.59 -3.10
C ASN A 87 12.86 -5.91 -2.94
N PHE A 88 11.97 -6.00 -3.91
CA PHE A 88 10.69 -5.31 -3.86
C PHE A 88 9.55 -6.31 -3.62
N LEU A 89 8.69 -6.06 -2.63
CA LEU A 89 7.39 -6.71 -2.58
C LEU A 89 6.36 -5.78 -3.19
N VAL A 90 5.77 -6.18 -4.31
CA VAL A 90 4.78 -5.39 -5.07
C VAL A 90 3.45 -6.13 -5.02
N MET A 91 2.43 -5.52 -4.41
CA MET A 91 1.12 -6.16 -4.23
C MET A 91 -0.02 -5.15 -4.18
N SER A 92 -1.22 -5.56 -4.55
CA SER A 92 -2.44 -4.76 -4.33
C SER A 92 -2.88 -4.78 -2.85
N VAL A 93 -3.73 -3.83 -2.45
CA VAL A 93 -4.41 -3.90 -1.14
C VAL A 93 -5.20 -5.20 -1.00
N GLN A 94 -5.82 -5.69 -2.07
CA GLN A 94 -6.59 -6.91 -2.02
C GLN A 94 -5.70 -8.15 -1.82
N ASP A 95 -4.54 -8.20 -2.47
CA ASP A 95 -3.54 -9.25 -2.24
C ASP A 95 -3.04 -9.27 -0.80
N PHE A 96 -2.77 -8.09 -0.23
CA PHE A 96 -2.40 -7.96 1.16
C PHE A 96 -3.53 -8.46 2.08
N LYS A 97 -4.77 -8.07 1.81
CA LYS A 97 -5.96 -8.54 2.55
C LYS A 97 -6.08 -10.06 2.55
N ASN A 98 -5.89 -10.67 1.38
CA ASN A 98 -5.94 -12.12 1.21
C ASN A 98 -4.81 -12.86 1.96
N ILE A 99 -3.59 -12.31 1.96
CA ILE A 99 -2.42 -12.87 2.67
C ILE A 99 -2.59 -12.84 4.19
N MET A 100 -3.21 -11.77 4.68
CA MET A 100 -3.37 -11.56 6.11
C MET A 100 -4.62 -12.26 6.65
N GLY A 101 -5.66 -12.43 5.83
CA GLY A 101 -6.88 -13.14 6.19
C GLY A 101 -7.48 -12.61 7.49
N GLU A 102 -7.78 -13.52 8.42
CA GLU A 102 -8.37 -13.21 9.73
C GLU A 102 -7.47 -12.31 10.61
N SER A 103 -6.15 -12.28 10.38
CA SER A 103 -5.24 -11.43 11.16
C SER A 103 -5.54 -9.94 11.01
N ILE A 104 -6.17 -9.53 9.90
CA ILE A 104 -6.60 -8.13 9.70
C ILE A 104 -7.62 -7.69 10.76
N LYS A 105 -8.48 -8.58 11.24
CA LYS A 105 -9.48 -8.24 12.26
C LYS A 105 -8.84 -7.89 13.60
N GLY A 106 -7.58 -8.30 13.83
CA GLY A 106 -6.78 -7.94 14.98
C GLY A 106 -6.10 -6.57 14.88
N ILE A 107 -6.07 -5.96 13.68
CA ILE A 107 -5.50 -4.63 13.44
C ILE A 107 -6.51 -3.60 13.96
N SER A 108 -6.35 -3.24 15.22
CA SER A 108 -7.21 -2.23 15.85
C SER A 108 -6.86 -0.83 15.33
N PHE A 109 -7.85 -0.04 14.94
CA PHE A 109 -7.69 1.40 14.68
C PHE A 109 -7.09 2.16 15.88
N PHE A 110 -7.18 1.61 17.09
CA PHE A 110 -6.59 2.18 18.31
C PHE A 110 -5.16 1.69 18.60
N LYS A 111 -4.75 0.53 18.06
CA LYS A 111 -3.37 0.04 18.13
C LYS A 111 -2.71 0.38 16.80
N ASP A 112 -2.15 1.58 16.75
CA ASP A 112 -1.77 2.32 15.55
C ASP A 112 -0.71 1.65 14.63
N GLN A 113 -0.33 0.39 14.85
CA GLN A 113 0.62 -0.39 14.04
C GLN A 113 0.39 -1.91 14.17
N ASP A 114 0.27 -2.60 13.03
CA ASP A 114 0.45 -4.06 12.95
C ASP A 114 1.76 -4.35 12.21
N ARG A 115 2.79 -4.68 12.99
CA ARG A 115 4.13 -4.91 12.48
C ARG A 115 4.35 -6.40 12.20
N GLN A 116 4.43 -6.75 10.94
CA GLN A 116 4.67 -8.12 10.50
C GLN A 116 6.17 -8.34 10.27
N HIS A 117 6.71 -9.37 10.89
CA HIS A 117 8.09 -9.80 10.67
C HIS A 117 8.09 -11.04 9.78
N PHE A 118 9.04 -11.12 8.85
CA PHE A 118 9.19 -12.29 7.99
C PHE A 118 10.65 -12.53 7.58
N SER A 119 10.95 -13.76 7.19
CA SER A 119 12.28 -14.22 6.78
C SER A 119 12.81 -13.42 5.59
N ALA A 120 14.00 -12.86 5.74
CA ALA A 120 14.74 -12.21 4.65
C ALA A 120 15.38 -13.22 3.69
N LYS A 121 15.40 -14.52 4.04
CA LYS A 121 16.02 -15.57 3.22
C LYS A 121 15.05 -16.16 2.21
N ASP A 122 13.84 -16.47 2.64
CA ASP A 122 12.85 -17.19 1.84
C ASP A 122 11.57 -16.38 1.56
N PHE A 123 11.38 -15.24 2.24
CA PHE A 123 10.21 -14.36 2.16
C PHE A 123 8.87 -15.01 2.56
N GLY A 124 8.85 -16.31 2.88
CA GLY A 124 7.66 -17.07 3.23
C GLY A 124 6.49 -16.84 2.29
N LYS A 125 5.32 -16.52 2.87
CA LYS A 125 4.09 -16.23 2.12
C LYS A 125 4.19 -15.00 1.19
N TRP A 126 5.16 -14.12 1.43
CA TRP A 126 5.35 -12.89 0.65
C TRP A 126 6.14 -13.12 -0.64
N LYS A 127 6.82 -14.26 -0.79
CA LYS A 127 7.68 -14.57 -1.94
C LYS A 127 6.99 -14.39 -3.30
N LYS A 128 5.69 -14.65 -3.37
CA LYS A 128 4.90 -14.49 -4.61
C LYS A 128 4.78 -13.04 -5.12
N PHE A 129 5.11 -12.06 -4.28
CA PHE A 129 5.08 -10.64 -4.64
C PHE A 129 6.46 -10.06 -4.97
N LEU A 130 7.50 -10.90 -4.90
CA LEU A 130 8.88 -10.47 -5.09
C LEU A 130 9.12 -9.98 -6.52
N ASN A 131 9.51 -8.72 -6.64
CA ASN A 131 9.81 -8.00 -7.87
C ASN A 131 8.69 -8.06 -8.93
N ASN A 132 7.44 -8.22 -8.49
CA ASN A 132 6.29 -8.42 -9.39
C ASN A 132 5.70 -7.08 -9.88
N PHE A 133 6.51 -6.28 -10.59
CA PHE A 133 6.08 -4.96 -11.06
C PHE A 133 5.01 -4.99 -12.16
N SER A 134 4.81 -6.13 -12.83
CA SER A 134 3.81 -6.27 -13.90
C SER A 134 2.37 -6.07 -13.43
N ILE A 135 2.08 -6.17 -12.12
CA ILE A 135 0.73 -5.92 -11.59
C ILE A 135 0.35 -4.43 -11.59
N LEU A 136 1.34 -3.55 -11.80
CA LEU A 136 1.12 -2.10 -11.85
C LEU A 136 0.68 -1.62 -13.23
N GLU A 137 0.96 -2.40 -14.28
CA GLU A 137 0.50 -2.17 -15.66
C GLU A 137 -1.02 -2.38 -15.81
#